data_AF-A0A8I1ADG7-F1
#
_entry.id   AF-A0A8I1ADG7-F1
#
_cell.length_a   1.000
_cell.length_b   1.000
_cell.length_c   1.000
_cell.angle_alpha   90.00
_cell.angle_beta   90.00
_cell.angle_gamma   90.00
#
_symmetry.space_group_name_H-M   'P 1'
#
loop_
_entity.id
_entity.type
_entity.pdbx_description
1 polymer ?
#
loop_
_entity_poly.entity_id
_entity_poly.type
_entity_poly.pdbx_seq_one_letter_code
_entity_poly.pdbx_strand_id
1 'polypeptide(L)'
;MFLKTSEELKKELQERKFEERGNQLVSDFISMLDTWFSLPNKTDSNLEAYYFQTKAEIALYPTDTDFKKKYFTPSSANSCPRELYCKLKGMKRDTTENLPYRGRWQRMGTLFGEMVQKELLYIHKHYKQATGENPPFVPHYVELQLGEEVKKYPAWEDFVKRSKTIVWNGVEVNLMGMPDGILKYKDGSIVGLEIKSKQTSYSRTSHFSMKSPSESHVLQLVGYSLLYGIDEFIILYGNLSKKDWLMSHEEYDKYPDIRAFYVRVTEEDREQLLDRFSAIVKAVKEGNPPKLDIDKWVFNNYKHACIISLTDGEVKEIRDMYEETMFGLSKSSKVSRGLKTKLETLRDILKHIDEVKGGGLPWES
;
A
#
# COMPACT_ATOMS: atom_id res chain seq x y z
N MET A 1 0.64 -38.70 21.98
CA MET A 1 1.33 -38.00 20.88
C MET A 1 0.55 -38.35 19.62
N PHE A 2 -0.33 -37.47 19.14
CA PHE A 2 -1.12 -37.75 17.95
C PHE A 2 -0.18 -37.72 16.73
N LEU A 3 -0.15 -38.81 15.96
CA LEU A 3 0.57 -38.88 14.70
C LEU A 3 -0.14 -37.99 13.69
N LYS A 4 0.60 -37.06 13.07
CA LYS A 4 0.08 -36.19 12.02
C LYS A 4 -0.33 -37.02 10.80
N THR A 5 -1.40 -36.62 10.14
CA THR A 5 -1.86 -37.25 8.90
C THR A 5 -0.91 -36.96 7.74
N SER A 6 -0.99 -37.75 6.67
CA SER A 6 -0.20 -37.51 5.45
C SER A 6 -0.51 -36.14 4.81
N GLU A 7 -1.77 -35.68 4.92
CA GLU A 7 -2.19 -34.37 4.40
C GLU A 7 -1.61 -33.21 5.22
N GLU A 8 -1.62 -33.34 6.55
CA GLU A 8 -1.00 -32.36 7.45
C GLU A 8 0.52 -32.23 7.18
N LEU A 9 1.21 -33.36 7.00
CA LEU A 9 2.64 -33.38 6.67
C LEU A 9 2.93 -32.73 5.31
N LYS A 10 2.09 -32.97 4.29
CA LYS A 10 2.23 -32.33 2.98
C LYS A 10 2.04 -30.81 3.08
N LYS A 11 1.02 -30.36 3.81
CA LYS A 11 0.74 -28.94 4.03
C LYS A 11 1.91 -28.25 4.73
N GLU A 12 2.42 -28.83 5.82
CA GLU A 12 3.59 -28.29 6.54
C GLU A 12 4.84 -28.21 5.67
N LEU A 13 5.10 -29.24 4.86
CA LEU A 13 6.25 -29.24 3.95
C LEU A 13 6.11 -28.18 2.85
N GLN A 14 4.88 -27.93 2.40
CA GLN A 14 4.59 -26.87 1.44
C GLN A 14 4.77 -25.49 2.07
N GLU A 15 4.27 -25.26 3.28
CA GLU A 15 4.43 -24.02 4.03
C GLU A 15 5.90 -23.70 4.28
N ARG A 16 6.70 -24.69 4.70
CA ARG A 16 8.16 -24.52 4.87
C ARG A 16 8.86 -24.11 3.58
N LYS A 17 8.50 -24.73 2.45
CA LYS A 17 9.07 -24.34 1.14
C LYS A 17 8.76 -22.90 0.78
N PHE A 18 7.56 -22.41 1.11
CA PHE A 18 7.22 -21.00 0.88
C PHE A 18 7.94 -20.06 1.84
N GLU A 19 8.13 -20.45 3.10
CA GLU A 19 8.92 -19.69 4.06
C GLU A 19 10.39 -19.60 3.62
N GLU A 20 11.00 -20.72 3.23
CA GLU A 20 12.36 -20.77 2.69
C GLU A 20 12.51 -19.90 1.44
N ARG A 21 11.56 -19.99 0.49
CA ARG A 21 11.55 -19.16 -0.71
C ARG A 21 11.39 -17.67 -0.37
N GLY A 22 10.47 -17.33 0.51
CA GLY A 22 10.26 -15.97 0.96
C GLY A 22 11.50 -15.37 1.62
N ASN A 23 12.14 -16.13 2.50
CA ASN A 23 13.39 -15.75 3.16
C ASN A 23 14.51 -15.55 2.13
N GLN A 24 14.62 -16.42 1.13
CA GLN A 24 15.62 -16.28 0.07
C GLN A 24 15.39 -15.02 -0.77
N LEU A 25 14.16 -14.76 -1.22
CA LEU A 25 13.83 -13.59 -2.04
C LEU A 25 14.10 -12.29 -1.27
N VAL A 26 13.71 -12.23 0.00
CA VAL A 26 13.97 -11.07 0.88
C VAL A 26 15.46 -10.88 1.12
N SER A 27 16.18 -11.95 1.48
CA SER A 27 17.63 -11.89 1.71
C SER A 27 18.36 -11.42 0.47
N ASP A 28 18.08 -12.02 -0.69
CA ASP A 28 18.73 -11.64 -1.96
C ASP A 28 18.44 -10.19 -2.33
N PHE A 29 17.21 -9.72 -2.12
CA PHE A 29 16.83 -8.35 -2.46
C PHE A 29 17.54 -7.33 -1.55
N ILE A 30 17.56 -7.57 -0.24
CA ILE A 30 18.26 -6.71 0.72
C ILE A 30 19.77 -6.73 0.47
N SER A 31 20.38 -7.92 0.36
CA SER A 31 21.81 -8.04 0.10
C SER A 31 22.24 -7.40 -1.22
N MET A 32 21.41 -7.48 -2.27
CA MET A 32 21.66 -6.79 -3.53
C MET A 32 21.69 -5.26 -3.35
N LEU A 33 20.72 -4.70 -2.62
CA LEU A 33 20.67 -3.26 -2.36
C LEU A 33 21.84 -2.82 -1.46
N ASP A 34 22.07 -3.49 -0.33
CA ASP A 34 23.18 -3.19 0.58
C ASP A 34 24.53 -3.26 -0.13
N THR A 35 24.74 -4.30 -0.95
CA THR A 35 25.96 -4.43 -1.77
C THR A 35 26.07 -3.25 -2.72
N TRP A 36 25.02 -2.93 -3.48
CA TRP A 36 25.05 -1.83 -4.45
C TRP A 36 25.36 -0.48 -3.80
N PHE A 37 24.69 -0.14 -2.69
CA PHE A 37 24.88 1.14 -2.00
C PHE A 37 26.18 1.21 -1.18
N SER A 38 26.89 0.10 -0.96
CA SER A 38 28.22 0.08 -0.37
C SER A 38 29.35 0.42 -1.35
N LEU A 39 29.06 0.37 -2.66
CA LEU A 39 30.04 0.63 -3.71
C LEU A 39 30.24 2.15 -3.92
N PRO A 40 31.38 2.57 -4.48
CA PRO A 40 31.55 3.96 -4.92
C PRO A 40 30.45 4.36 -5.92
N ASN A 41 29.94 5.58 -5.77
CA ASN A 41 28.89 6.13 -6.64
C ASN A 41 29.24 5.91 -8.12
N LYS A 42 28.39 5.14 -8.81
CA LYS A 42 28.52 4.90 -10.25
C LYS A 42 27.83 6.01 -11.02
N THR A 43 28.54 6.64 -11.95
CA THR A 43 27.96 7.61 -12.88
C THR A 43 27.71 6.96 -14.25
N ASP A 44 26.55 7.20 -14.84
CA ASP A 44 26.21 6.78 -16.20
C ASP A 44 25.25 7.79 -16.85
N SER A 45 25.81 8.79 -17.54
CA SER A 45 25.03 9.86 -18.16
C SER A 45 24.02 9.35 -19.18
N ASN A 46 24.29 8.23 -19.85
CA ASN A 46 23.35 7.66 -20.83
C ASN A 46 22.15 7.02 -20.11
N LEU A 47 22.38 6.33 -18.99
CA LEU A 47 21.31 5.76 -18.18
C LEU A 47 20.48 6.84 -17.48
N GLU A 48 21.12 7.92 -17.00
CA GLU A 48 20.42 9.11 -16.51
C GLU A 48 19.51 9.72 -17.57
N ALA A 49 20.06 10.01 -18.75
CA ALA A 49 19.32 10.60 -19.86
C ALA A 49 18.14 9.70 -20.25
N TYR A 50 18.36 8.39 -20.34
CA TYR A 50 17.31 7.40 -20.57
C TYR A 50 16.21 7.48 -19.50
N TYR A 51 16.55 7.50 -18.21
CA TYR A 51 15.57 7.58 -17.12
C TYR A 51 14.69 8.84 -17.25
N PHE A 52 15.30 10.01 -17.42
CA PHE A 52 14.54 11.25 -17.60
C PHE A 52 13.71 11.27 -18.88
N GLN A 53 14.24 10.74 -19.98
CA GLN A 53 13.51 10.63 -21.24
C GLN A 53 12.26 9.77 -21.07
N THR A 54 12.36 8.59 -20.44
CA THR A 54 11.19 7.73 -20.23
C THR A 54 10.11 8.42 -19.39
N LYS A 55 10.50 9.14 -18.33
CA LYS A 55 9.56 9.93 -17.51
C LYS A 55 8.90 11.08 -18.29
N ALA A 56 9.64 11.73 -19.19
CA ALA A 56 9.08 12.75 -20.07
C ALA A 56 8.11 12.13 -21.11
N GLU A 57 8.46 11.01 -21.71
CA GLU A 57 7.63 10.30 -22.70
C GLU A 57 6.28 9.89 -22.11
N ILE A 58 6.24 9.24 -20.93
CA ILE A 58 4.98 8.83 -20.30
C ILE A 58 4.13 10.01 -19.83
N ALA A 59 4.75 11.14 -19.49
CA ALA A 59 4.02 12.36 -19.12
C ALA A 59 3.35 13.03 -20.33
N LEU A 60 3.99 12.97 -21.51
CA LEU A 60 3.45 13.49 -22.77
C LEU A 60 2.43 12.52 -23.40
N TYR A 61 2.66 11.22 -23.28
CA TYR A 61 1.86 10.15 -23.85
C TYR A 61 1.42 9.19 -22.75
N PRO A 62 0.52 9.61 -21.83
CA PRO A 62 0.06 8.75 -20.75
C PRO A 62 -0.64 7.50 -21.30
N THR A 63 -0.43 6.37 -20.64
CA THR A 63 -1.12 5.12 -20.97
C THR A 63 -2.62 5.30 -20.82
N ASP A 64 -3.37 4.90 -21.86
CA ASP A 64 -4.82 4.99 -21.83
C ASP A 64 -5.38 3.99 -20.80
N THR A 65 -6.25 4.48 -19.93
CA THR A 65 -7.01 3.65 -19.01
C THR A 65 -8.46 4.07 -19.06
N ASP A 66 -9.38 3.10 -18.99
CA ASP A 66 -10.82 3.38 -19.04
C ASP A 66 -11.29 4.09 -17.76
N PHE A 67 -11.12 5.42 -17.73
CA PHE A 67 -11.59 6.29 -16.65
C PHE A 67 -13.11 6.46 -16.64
N LYS A 68 -13.84 5.94 -17.64
CA LYS A 68 -15.30 6.11 -17.74
C LYS A 68 -16.04 5.21 -16.75
N LYS A 69 -15.46 4.06 -16.41
CA LYS A 69 -16.01 3.15 -15.40
C LYS A 69 -15.63 3.59 -14.00
N LYS A 70 -16.52 3.38 -13.04
CA LYS A 70 -16.19 3.55 -11.63
C LYS A 70 -15.36 2.34 -11.16
N TYR A 71 -14.24 2.60 -10.49
CA TYR A 71 -13.25 1.58 -10.14
C TYR A 71 -12.74 1.67 -8.69
N PHE A 72 -12.26 0.53 -8.19
CA PHE A 72 -11.42 0.47 -7.00
C PHE A 72 -9.96 0.57 -7.39
N THR A 73 -9.13 1.10 -6.48
CA THR A 73 -7.67 1.02 -6.61
C THR A 73 -7.11 0.05 -5.57
N PRO A 74 -6.05 -0.70 -5.89
CA PRO A 74 -5.35 -1.54 -4.91
C PRO A 74 -5.00 -0.79 -3.62
N SER A 75 -4.53 0.45 -3.72
CA SER A 75 -4.22 1.31 -2.56
C SER A 75 -5.42 1.65 -1.67
N SER A 76 -6.65 1.53 -2.18
CA SER A 76 -7.90 1.73 -1.44
C SER A 76 -8.57 0.43 -0.97
N ALA A 77 -7.91 -0.72 -1.16
CA ALA A 77 -8.49 -2.03 -0.81
C ALA A 77 -8.92 -2.11 0.68
N ASN A 78 -8.15 -1.49 1.56
CA ASN A 78 -8.45 -1.40 2.99
C ASN A 78 -9.19 -0.10 3.40
N SER A 79 -9.68 0.73 2.47
CA SER A 79 -10.45 1.94 2.83
C SER A 79 -11.76 1.60 3.54
N CYS A 80 -12.37 2.59 4.18
CA CYS A 80 -13.67 2.43 4.84
C CYS A 80 -14.74 1.95 3.82
N PRO A 81 -15.58 0.93 4.14
CA PRO A 81 -16.67 0.51 3.28
C PRO A 81 -17.59 1.66 2.82
N ARG A 82 -17.93 2.57 3.75
CA ARG A 82 -18.71 3.78 3.46
C ARG A 82 -17.99 4.71 2.50
N GLU A 83 -16.68 4.91 2.68
CA GLU A 83 -15.84 5.72 1.78
C GLU A 83 -15.87 5.17 0.35
N LEU A 84 -15.67 3.85 0.20
CA LEU A 84 -15.71 3.18 -1.09
C LEU A 84 -17.10 3.28 -1.74
N TYR A 85 -18.18 3.16 -0.95
CA TYR A 85 -19.54 3.38 -1.41
C TYR A 85 -19.72 4.82 -1.94
N CYS A 86 -19.32 5.84 -1.17
CA CYS A 86 -19.43 7.24 -1.57
C CYS A 86 -18.63 7.54 -2.86
N LYS A 87 -17.40 7.02 -2.94
CA LYS A 87 -16.57 7.08 -4.15
C LYS A 87 -17.29 6.47 -5.35
N LEU A 88 -17.83 5.26 -5.22
CA LEU A 88 -18.55 4.58 -6.30
C LEU A 88 -19.94 5.17 -6.57
N LYS A 89 -20.54 5.96 -5.68
CA LYS A 89 -21.71 6.77 -6.03
C LYS A 89 -21.32 7.99 -6.87
N GLY A 90 -20.05 8.39 -6.89
CA GLY A 90 -19.58 9.60 -7.54
C GLY A 90 -19.75 10.84 -6.67
N MET A 91 -19.81 10.65 -5.34
CA MET A 91 -19.81 11.77 -4.41
C MET A 91 -18.47 12.50 -4.46
N LYS A 92 -18.46 13.77 -4.07
CA LYS A 92 -17.26 14.60 -4.12
C LYS A 92 -16.27 14.15 -3.03
N ARG A 93 -15.01 13.95 -3.42
CA ARG A 93 -13.89 13.76 -2.50
C ARG A 93 -13.65 15.07 -1.73
N ASP A 94 -13.33 14.97 -0.45
CA ASP A 94 -13.04 16.15 0.37
C ASP A 94 -11.78 16.87 -0.16
N THR A 95 -11.87 18.19 -0.23
CA THR A 95 -10.72 19.07 -0.46
C THR A 95 -10.26 19.58 0.90
N THR A 96 -9.43 18.79 1.59
CA THR A 96 -8.85 19.23 2.86
C THR A 96 -7.64 20.13 2.59
N GLU A 97 -7.49 21.17 3.41
CA GLU A 97 -6.27 21.95 3.43
C GLU A 97 -5.12 21.06 3.90
N ASN A 98 -4.27 20.66 2.95
CA ASN A 98 -3.10 19.86 3.27
C ASN A 98 -2.08 20.74 3.99
N LEU A 99 -1.87 20.46 5.28
CA LEU A 99 -0.83 21.12 6.05
C LEU A 99 0.52 20.98 5.31
N PRO A 100 1.31 22.07 5.15
CA PRO A 100 2.47 22.08 4.28
C PRO A 100 3.48 20.96 4.54
N TYR A 101 3.65 20.56 5.80
CA TYR A 101 4.57 19.48 6.18
C TYR A 101 4.10 18.10 5.66
N ARG A 102 2.78 17.84 5.60
CA ARG A 102 2.24 16.58 5.08
C ARG A 102 2.52 16.43 3.59
N GLY A 103 2.37 17.51 2.83
CA GLY A 103 2.69 17.53 1.40
C GLY A 103 4.18 17.27 1.14
N ARG A 104 5.08 17.87 1.94
CA ARG A 104 6.52 17.59 1.86
C ARG A 104 6.85 16.13 2.17
N TRP A 105 6.28 15.58 3.24
CA TRP A 105 6.47 14.17 3.62
C TRP A 105 6.00 13.21 2.52
N GLN A 106 4.83 13.46 1.94
CA GLN A 106 4.33 12.65 0.83
C GLN A 106 5.30 12.68 -0.36
N ARG A 107 5.75 13.87 -0.77
CA ARG A 107 6.70 14.03 -1.89
C ARG A 107 8.05 13.35 -1.63
N MET A 108 8.59 13.45 -0.41
CA MET A 108 9.81 12.73 -0.04
C MET A 108 9.62 11.20 -0.14
N GLY A 109 8.44 10.71 0.26
CA GLY A 109 8.10 9.30 0.11
C GLY A 109 8.05 8.83 -1.34
N THR A 110 7.47 9.65 -2.23
CA THR A 110 7.47 9.39 -3.68
C THR A 110 8.87 9.37 -4.25
N LEU A 111 9.70 10.38 -3.93
CA LEU A 111 11.09 10.44 -4.40
C LEU A 111 11.94 9.27 -3.92
N PHE A 112 11.66 8.69 -2.76
CA PHE A 112 12.31 7.47 -2.31
C PHE A 112 11.98 6.27 -3.21
N GLY A 113 10.71 6.10 -3.58
CA GLY A 113 10.30 5.05 -4.53
C GLY A 113 10.98 5.21 -5.90
N GLU A 114 10.98 6.45 -6.43
CA GLU A 114 11.65 6.78 -7.68
C GLU A 114 13.16 6.52 -7.62
N MET A 115 13.80 6.84 -6.50
CA MET A 115 15.22 6.55 -6.28
C MET A 115 15.47 5.04 -6.36
N VAL A 116 14.71 4.20 -5.65
CA VAL A 116 14.88 2.75 -5.70
C VAL A 116 14.64 2.20 -7.12
N GLN A 117 13.61 2.66 -7.83
CA GLN A 117 13.36 2.25 -9.22
C GLN A 117 14.52 2.60 -10.15
N LYS A 118 15.07 3.80 -9.99
CA LYS A 118 16.24 4.26 -10.75
C LYS A 118 17.47 3.43 -10.43
N GLU A 119 17.75 3.16 -9.16
CA GLU A 119 18.89 2.34 -8.75
C GLU A 119 18.76 0.89 -9.25
N LEU A 120 17.54 0.35 -9.37
CA LEU A 120 17.33 -0.96 -10.00
C LEU A 120 17.74 -0.99 -11.48
N LEU A 121 17.62 0.13 -12.22
CA LEU A 121 18.15 0.23 -13.58
C LEU A 121 19.68 0.24 -13.59
N TYR A 122 20.29 0.92 -12.63
CA TYR A 122 21.74 0.96 -12.46
C TYR A 122 22.31 -0.41 -12.08
N ILE A 123 21.69 -1.08 -11.10
CA ILE A 123 22.00 -2.45 -10.70
C ILE A 123 21.92 -3.37 -11.92
N HIS A 124 20.83 -3.32 -12.69
CA HIS A 124 20.68 -4.17 -13.87
C HIS A 124 21.86 -3.99 -14.87
N LYS A 125 22.32 -2.77 -15.09
CA LYS A 125 23.38 -2.47 -16.06
C LYS A 125 24.80 -2.73 -15.52
N HIS A 126 25.04 -2.43 -14.25
CA HIS A 126 26.40 -2.27 -13.72
C HIS A 126 26.79 -3.26 -12.62
N TYR A 127 25.83 -3.96 -12.00
CA TYR A 127 26.11 -4.80 -10.83
C TYR A 127 27.17 -5.86 -11.13
N LYS A 128 27.04 -6.60 -12.23
CA LYS A 128 28.04 -7.60 -12.65
C LYS A 128 29.43 -7.04 -12.87
N GLN A 129 29.53 -5.84 -13.44
CA GLN A 129 30.83 -5.19 -13.63
C GLN A 129 31.45 -4.83 -12.28
N ALA A 130 30.64 -4.41 -11.31
CA ALA A 130 31.11 -3.93 -10.02
C ALA A 130 31.39 -5.05 -9.01
N THR A 131 30.63 -6.14 -9.05
CA THR A 131 30.69 -7.22 -8.04
C THR A 131 31.25 -8.54 -8.58
N GLY A 132 31.27 -8.72 -9.91
CA GLY A 132 31.61 -10.00 -10.56
C GLY A 132 30.45 -10.99 -10.67
N GLU A 133 29.29 -10.69 -10.06
CA GLU A 133 28.13 -11.57 -10.03
C GLU A 133 26.91 -10.94 -10.73
N ASN A 134 26.00 -11.75 -11.27
CA ASN A 134 24.75 -11.20 -11.80
C ASN A 134 23.84 -10.73 -10.64
N PRO A 135 23.13 -9.59 -10.78
CA PRO A 135 22.18 -9.18 -9.75
C PRO A 135 21.04 -10.21 -9.65
N PRO A 136 20.58 -10.56 -8.43
CA PRO A 136 19.52 -11.55 -8.25
C PRO A 136 18.17 -11.08 -8.77
N PHE A 137 17.93 -9.77 -8.79
CA PHE A 137 16.72 -9.16 -9.36
C PHE A 137 17.09 -8.17 -10.46
N VAL A 138 16.31 -8.18 -11.53
CA VAL A 138 16.38 -7.17 -12.59
C VAL A 138 14.97 -6.67 -12.92
N PRO A 139 14.85 -5.44 -13.48
CA PRO A 139 13.58 -4.96 -13.98
C PRO A 139 12.95 -5.92 -14.99
N HIS A 140 11.66 -6.19 -14.85
CA HIS A 140 10.87 -6.72 -15.96
C HIS A 140 10.62 -5.59 -16.96
N TYR A 141 10.67 -5.88 -18.26
CA TYR A 141 10.43 -4.88 -19.31
C TYR A 141 9.16 -5.22 -20.09
N VAL A 142 8.40 -4.18 -20.41
CA VAL A 142 7.21 -4.23 -21.27
C VAL A 142 7.47 -3.46 -22.56
N GLU A 143 6.86 -3.89 -23.65
CA GLU A 143 6.89 -3.15 -24.92
C GLU A 143 5.65 -2.26 -25.00
N LEU A 144 5.87 -0.95 -25.16
CA LEU A 144 4.81 0.04 -25.28
C LEU A 144 5.06 0.92 -26.50
N GLN A 145 3.96 1.32 -27.14
CA GLN A 145 3.98 2.38 -28.15
C GLN A 145 3.66 3.71 -27.47
N LEU A 146 4.69 4.53 -27.24
CA LEU A 146 4.54 5.90 -26.73
C LEU A 146 4.96 6.86 -27.86
N GLY A 147 4.01 7.65 -28.36
CA GLY A 147 4.22 8.43 -29.58
C GLY A 147 4.31 7.53 -30.83
N GLU A 148 5.34 7.73 -31.64
CA GLU A 148 5.51 7.04 -32.94
C GLU A 148 6.30 5.73 -32.86
N GLU A 149 6.96 5.43 -31.73
CA GLU A 149 7.90 4.32 -31.61
C GLU A 149 7.43 3.29 -30.57
N VAL A 150 7.68 2.00 -30.86
CA VAL A 150 7.56 0.90 -29.89
C VAL A 150 8.91 0.72 -29.20
N LYS A 151 8.94 0.87 -27.88
CA LYS A 151 10.15 0.73 -27.06
C LYS A 151 9.91 -0.17 -25.86
N LYS A 152 11.02 -0.66 -25.28
CA LYS A 152 11.01 -1.38 -24.01
C LYS A 152 11.10 -0.41 -22.86
N TYR A 153 10.12 -0.46 -21.97
CA TYR A 153 10.09 0.31 -20.73
C TYR A 153 10.16 -0.65 -19.55
N PRO A 154 10.86 -0.27 -18.47
CA PRO A 154 10.79 -1.05 -17.26
C PRO A 154 9.38 -1.00 -16.68
N ALA A 155 8.93 -2.10 -16.09
CA ALA A 155 7.55 -2.34 -15.68
C ALA A 155 7.18 -1.59 -14.39
N TRP A 156 7.36 -0.27 -14.38
CA TRP A 156 7.13 0.64 -13.26
C TRP A 156 5.84 1.44 -13.46
N GLU A 157 5.01 1.55 -12.43
CA GLU A 157 3.93 2.56 -12.32
C GLU A 157 3.14 2.79 -13.63
N ASP A 158 3.14 4.02 -14.16
CA ASP A 158 2.36 4.44 -15.33
C ASP A 158 2.70 3.64 -16.60
N PHE A 159 3.89 3.05 -16.72
CA PHE A 159 4.24 2.18 -17.86
C PHE A 159 3.46 0.87 -17.87
N VAL A 160 2.95 0.43 -16.71
CA VAL A 160 2.18 -0.82 -16.58
C VAL A 160 0.80 -0.59 -16.01
N LYS A 161 0.39 0.67 -15.87
CA LYS A 161 -0.93 1.04 -15.38
C LYS A 161 -2.01 0.46 -16.28
N ARG A 162 -2.99 -0.18 -15.66
CA ARG A 162 -4.10 -0.79 -16.39
C ARG A 162 -5.36 -0.89 -15.55
N SER A 163 -6.47 -1.10 -16.25
CA SER A 163 -7.76 -1.46 -15.70
C SER A 163 -8.15 -2.90 -16.05
N LYS A 164 -8.86 -3.57 -15.14
CA LYS A 164 -9.44 -4.90 -15.38
C LYS A 164 -10.85 -4.95 -14.80
N THR A 165 -11.82 -5.36 -15.61
CA THR A 165 -13.16 -5.73 -15.14
C THR A 165 -13.16 -7.22 -14.80
N ILE A 166 -13.60 -7.57 -13.60
CA ILE A 166 -13.69 -8.95 -13.11
C ILE A 166 -15.15 -9.20 -12.76
N VAL A 167 -15.73 -10.29 -13.28
CA VAL A 167 -17.07 -10.72 -12.89
C VAL A 167 -16.93 -11.67 -11.70
N TRP A 168 -17.47 -11.27 -10.55
CA TRP A 168 -17.43 -12.06 -9.32
C TRP A 168 -18.83 -12.13 -8.70
N ASN A 169 -19.35 -13.33 -8.45
CA ASN A 169 -20.69 -13.55 -7.90
C ASN A 169 -21.79 -12.74 -8.61
N GLY A 170 -21.74 -12.69 -9.95
CA GLY A 170 -22.69 -11.96 -10.81
C GLY A 170 -22.52 -10.42 -10.80
N VAL A 171 -21.44 -9.91 -10.21
CA VAL A 171 -21.17 -8.48 -10.07
C VAL A 171 -19.88 -8.11 -10.79
N GLU A 172 -19.93 -7.06 -11.63
CA GLU A 172 -18.74 -6.48 -12.23
C GLU A 172 -17.97 -5.63 -11.21
N VAL A 173 -16.73 -6.04 -10.94
CA VAL A 173 -15.76 -5.30 -10.14
C VAL A 173 -14.70 -4.73 -11.08
N ASN A 174 -14.63 -3.40 -11.18
CA ASN A 174 -13.59 -2.72 -11.96
C ASN A 174 -12.43 -2.36 -11.04
N LEU A 175 -11.24 -2.85 -11.37
CA LEU A 175 -9.98 -2.51 -10.72
C LEU A 175 -9.13 -1.67 -11.65
N MET A 176 -8.41 -0.71 -11.10
CA MET A 176 -7.38 0.04 -11.82
C MET A 176 -6.22 0.34 -10.88
N GLY A 177 -5.00 0.15 -11.36
CA GLY A 177 -3.83 0.38 -10.55
C GLY A 177 -2.54 0.23 -11.32
N MET A 178 -1.44 0.45 -10.58
CA MET A 178 -0.08 0.33 -11.05
C MET A 178 0.83 -0.02 -9.86
N PRO A 179 1.59 -1.13 -9.89
CA PRO A 179 2.56 -1.43 -8.85
C PRO A 179 3.76 -0.49 -8.97
N ASP A 180 4.52 -0.35 -7.88
CA ASP A 180 5.79 0.40 -7.94
C ASP A 180 6.79 -0.31 -8.86
N GLY A 181 6.74 -1.64 -8.94
CA GLY A 181 7.39 -2.35 -10.03
C GLY A 181 7.08 -3.83 -10.19
N ILE A 182 7.56 -4.38 -11.29
CA ILE A 182 7.58 -5.83 -11.56
C ILE A 182 9.02 -6.21 -11.89
N LEU A 183 9.53 -7.22 -11.19
CA LEU A 183 10.90 -7.69 -11.29
C LEU A 183 10.94 -9.11 -11.85
N LYS A 184 12.06 -9.46 -12.46
CA LYS A 184 12.43 -10.84 -12.77
C LYS A 184 13.52 -11.28 -11.79
N TYR A 185 13.26 -12.38 -11.08
CA TYR A 185 14.24 -13.00 -10.19
C TYR A 185 15.17 -13.94 -10.97
N LYS A 186 16.33 -14.28 -10.39
CA LYS A 186 17.40 -15.07 -11.03
C LYS A 186 16.98 -16.46 -11.53
N ASP A 187 15.94 -17.05 -10.93
CA ASP A 187 15.36 -18.32 -11.38
C ASP A 187 14.35 -18.16 -12.54
N GLY A 188 14.09 -16.92 -12.96
CA GLY A 188 13.16 -16.57 -14.02
C GLY A 188 11.75 -16.18 -13.55
N SER A 189 11.42 -16.33 -12.26
CA SER A 189 10.10 -15.99 -11.75
C SER A 189 9.83 -14.48 -11.79
N ILE A 190 8.55 -14.12 -11.92
CA ILE A 190 8.10 -12.73 -11.87
C ILE A 190 7.64 -12.40 -10.46
N VAL A 191 8.19 -11.32 -9.90
CA VAL A 191 7.94 -10.89 -8.52
C VAL A 191 7.52 -9.42 -8.55
N GLY A 192 6.38 -9.11 -7.95
CA GLY A 192 5.94 -7.72 -7.80
C GLY A 192 6.73 -6.99 -6.73
N LEU A 193 6.90 -5.68 -6.89
CA LEU A 193 7.57 -4.81 -5.94
C LEU A 193 6.61 -3.70 -5.50
N GLU A 194 6.52 -3.52 -4.19
CA GLU A 194 5.86 -2.37 -3.57
C GLU A 194 6.84 -1.68 -2.61
N ILE A 195 6.94 -0.36 -2.69
CA ILE A 195 7.87 0.46 -1.95
C ILE A 195 7.09 1.41 -1.05
N LYS A 196 7.42 1.40 0.23
CA LYS A 196 6.78 2.23 1.26
C LYS A 196 7.85 3.02 2.00
N SER A 197 7.54 4.27 2.33
CA SER A 197 8.40 5.05 3.23
C SER A 197 7.85 5.09 4.66
N LYS A 198 8.74 5.12 5.63
CA LYS A 198 8.49 5.49 7.03
C LYS A 198 9.28 6.76 7.33
N GLN A 199 8.67 7.69 8.06
CA GLN A 199 9.25 9.02 8.27
C GLN A 199 9.11 9.52 9.72
N THR A 200 8.48 8.74 10.61
CA THR A 200 8.15 9.20 11.96
C THR A 200 9.28 8.98 12.98
N SER A 201 10.11 7.95 12.81
CA SER A 201 11.25 7.65 13.67
C SER A 201 12.16 6.63 12.99
N TYR A 202 13.47 6.71 13.22
CA TYR A 202 14.46 5.72 12.76
C TYR A 202 14.14 4.30 13.25
N SER A 203 13.44 4.16 14.38
CA SER A 203 13.08 2.86 14.94
C SER A 203 11.99 2.13 14.14
N ARG A 204 11.27 2.81 13.23
CA ARG A 204 10.09 2.25 12.54
C ARG A 204 10.39 1.07 11.63
N THR A 205 11.64 0.87 11.25
CA THR A 205 12.15 -0.25 10.45
C THR A 205 12.96 -1.24 11.29
N SER A 206 13.07 -1.05 12.60
CA SER A 206 13.72 -2.03 13.49
C SER A 206 12.98 -3.36 13.54
N HIS A 207 13.71 -4.45 13.81
CA HIS A 207 13.13 -5.78 14.04
C HIS A 207 12.08 -5.79 15.16
N PHE A 208 12.23 -4.91 16.15
CA PHE A 208 11.29 -4.77 17.24
C PHE A 208 9.98 -4.11 16.81
N SER A 209 10.06 -3.01 16.02
CA SER A 209 8.91 -2.19 15.66
C SER A 209 8.15 -2.69 14.43
N MET A 210 8.82 -3.43 13.54
CA MET A 210 8.26 -3.90 12.27
C MET A 210 8.48 -5.40 12.10
N LYS A 211 7.55 -6.18 12.65
CA LYS A 211 7.60 -7.65 12.61
C LYS A 211 6.96 -8.24 11.36
N SER A 212 6.06 -7.50 10.72
CA SER A 212 5.31 -7.90 9.54
C SER A 212 4.98 -6.68 8.69
N PRO A 213 4.63 -6.86 7.40
CA PRO A 213 4.05 -5.79 6.62
C PRO A 213 2.69 -5.38 7.18
N SER A 214 2.28 -4.14 6.94
CA SER A 214 0.93 -3.68 7.32
C SER A 214 -0.13 -4.39 6.50
N GLU A 215 -1.23 -4.81 7.13
CA GLU A 215 -2.38 -5.47 6.47
C GLU A 215 -2.93 -4.67 5.28
N SER A 216 -3.00 -3.34 5.40
CA SER A 216 -3.45 -2.48 4.30
C SER A 216 -2.56 -2.58 3.07
N HIS A 217 -1.25 -2.78 3.28
CA HIS A 217 -0.30 -2.95 2.20
C HIS A 217 -0.39 -4.36 1.63
N VAL A 218 -0.62 -5.39 2.44
CA VAL A 218 -0.87 -6.76 1.96
C VAL A 218 -2.11 -6.79 1.06
N LEU A 219 -3.22 -6.19 1.47
CA LEU A 219 -4.44 -6.09 0.64
C LEU A 219 -4.21 -5.34 -0.68
N GLN A 220 -3.31 -4.34 -0.69
CA GLN A 220 -2.90 -3.67 -1.92
C GLN A 220 -2.19 -4.64 -2.88
N LEU A 221 -1.33 -5.54 -2.37
CA LEU A 221 -0.67 -6.57 -3.18
C LEU A 221 -1.68 -7.58 -3.75
N VAL A 222 -2.72 -7.94 -2.98
CA VAL A 222 -3.82 -8.78 -3.50
C VAL A 222 -4.53 -8.10 -4.68
N GLY A 223 -4.77 -6.78 -4.58
CA GLY A 223 -5.31 -5.99 -5.69
C GLY A 223 -4.42 -6.01 -6.94
N TYR A 224 -3.10 -5.92 -6.76
CA TYR A 224 -2.16 -6.10 -7.88
C TYR A 224 -2.13 -7.53 -8.39
N SER A 225 -2.26 -8.54 -7.53
CA SER A 225 -2.35 -9.93 -7.95
C SER A 225 -3.54 -10.16 -8.89
N LEU A 226 -4.72 -9.61 -8.56
CA LEU A 226 -5.90 -9.64 -9.43
C LEU A 226 -5.68 -8.95 -10.79
N LEU A 227 -4.98 -7.81 -10.79
CA LEU A 227 -4.69 -7.04 -12.00
C LEU A 227 -3.62 -7.73 -12.86
N TYR A 228 -2.58 -8.29 -12.24
CA TYR A 228 -1.36 -8.72 -12.92
C TYR A 228 -1.12 -10.21 -13.03
N GLY A 229 -1.87 -11.05 -12.31
CA GLY A 229 -1.62 -12.49 -12.27
C GLY A 229 -0.27 -12.82 -11.64
N ILE A 230 0.20 -11.98 -10.71
CA ILE A 230 1.44 -12.16 -9.96
C ILE A 230 1.07 -12.63 -8.56
N ASP A 231 1.73 -13.68 -8.08
CA ASP A 231 1.41 -14.32 -6.80
C ASP A 231 2.43 -13.97 -5.71
N GLU A 232 3.62 -13.52 -6.10
CA GLU A 232 4.76 -13.29 -5.22
C GLU A 232 5.16 -11.82 -5.26
N PHE A 233 5.30 -11.24 -4.07
CA PHE A 233 5.64 -9.83 -3.94
C PHE A 233 6.72 -9.63 -2.89
N ILE A 234 7.59 -8.65 -3.14
CA ILE A 234 8.43 -8.03 -2.12
C ILE A 234 7.83 -6.67 -1.79
N ILE A 235 7.63 -6.42 -0.50
CA ILE A 235 7.33 -5.08 0.01
C ILE A 235 8.55 -4.51 0.73
N LEU A 236 9.14 -3.47 0.15
CA LEU A 236 10.26 -2.73 0.69
C LEU A 236 9.76 -1.54 1.51
N TYR A 237 10.25 -1.40 2.73
CA TYR A 237 10.06 -0.25 3.59
C TYR A 237 11.39 0.49 3.74
N GLY A 238 11.46 1.75 3.33
CA GLY A 238 12.61 2.63 3.60
C GLY A 238 12.30 3.67 4.66
N ASN A 239 13.27 3.95 5.53
CA ASN A 239 13.15 4.92 6.61
C ASN A 239 13.88 6.20 6.27
N LEU A 240 13.12 7.27 6.06
CA LEU A 240 13.68 8.60 5.78
C LEU A 240 14.06 9.37 7.05
N SER A 241 13.84 8.77 8.22
CA SER A 241 14.41 9.21 9.49
C SER A 241 15.62 8.33 9.77
N LYS A 242 16.84 8.78 9.45
CA LYS A 242 18.07 8.06 9.85
C LYS A 242 18.32 8.18 11.36
N LYS A 243 19.01 7.18 11.94
CA LYS A 243 19.43 7.22 13.35
C LYS A 243 20.65 8.14 13.53
N ASP A 244 21.72 7.84 12.79
CA ASP A 244 22.95 8.61 12.72
C ASP A 244 23.60 8.39 11.33
N TRP A 245 24.61 9.17 11.00
CA TRP A 245 25.48 8.92 9.84
C TRP A 245 26.54 7.86 10.11
N LEU A 246 27.10 7.87 11.33
CA LEU A 246 28.12 6.91 11.75
C LEU A 246 27.45 5.86 12.64
N MET A 247 27.17 4.69 12.05
CA MET A 247 26.58 3.56 12.77
C MET A 247 27.54 2.39 12.75
N SER A 248 27.63 1.65 13.86
CA SER A 248 28.28 0.34 13.84
C SER A 248 27.41 -0.67 13.08
N HIS A 249 27.98 -1.81 12.67
CA HIS A 249 27.22 -2.90 12.06
C HIS A 249 26.09 -3.39 12.98
N GLU A 250 26.36 -3.53 14.28
CA GLU A 250 25.34 -3.92 15.28
C GLU A 250 24.19 -2.90 15.35
N GLU A 251 24.50 -1.60 15.25
CA GLU A 251 23.48 -0.56 15.24
C GLU A 251 22.65 -0.57 13.95
N TYR A 252 23.29 -0.82 12.81
CA TYR A 252 22.61 -0.98 11.52
C TYR A 252 21.68 -2.18 11.55
N ASP A 253 22.15 -3.34 12.00
CA ASP A 253 21.32 -4.54 12.13
C ASP A 253 20.09 -4.31 13.04
N LYS A 254 20.26 -3.52 14.10
CA LYS A 254 19.17 -3.19 15.03
C LYS A 254 18.19 -2.15 14.47
N TYR A 255 18.69 -1.18 13.72
CA TYR A 255 17.94 -0.06 13.17
C TYR A 255 18.22 0.13 11.68
N PRO A 256 17.92 -0.88 10.84
CA PRO A 256 18.22 -0.77 9.43
C PRO A 256 17.33 0.31 8.83
N ASP A 257 17.85 1.07 7.88
CA ASP A 257 17.06 2.07 7.16
C ASP A 257 16.08 1.39 6.21
N ILE A 258 16.38 0.19 5.71
CA ILE A 258 15.48 -0.62 4.88
C ILE A 258 15.01 -1.91 5.52
N ARG A 259 13.78 -2.33 5.18
CA ARG A 259 13.19 -3.63 5.54
C ARG A 259 12.39 -4.18 4.40
N ALA A 260 12.58 -5.44 4.04
CA ALA A 260 11.75 -6.12 3.07
C ALA A 260 10.95 -7.24 3.71
N PHE A 261 9.76 -7.51 3.16
CA PHE A 261 8.97 -8.69 3.48
C PHE A 261 8.51 -9.35 2.21
N TYR A 262 8.48 -10.68 2.24
CA TYR A 262 7.83 -11.48 1.21
C TYR A 262 6.34 -11.61 1.53
N VAL A 263 5.51 -11.47 0.50
CA VAL A 263 4.08 -11.73 0.57
C VAL A 263 3.70 -12.63 -0.59
N ARG A 264 3.08 -13.76 -0.25
CA ARG A 264 2.43 -14.63 -1.22
C ARG A 264 0.94 -14.38 -1.20
N VAL A 265 0.37 -14.05 -2.36
CA VAL A 265 -1.08 -13.93 -2.53
C VAL A 265 -1.63 -15.29 -2.95
N THR A 266 -2.61 -15.78 -2.20
CA THR A 266 -3.35 -17.01 -2.49
C THR A 266 -4.63 -16.71 -3.25
N GLU A 267 -5.30 -17.74 -3.75
CA GLU A 267 -6.63 -17.56 -4.34
C GLU A 267 -7.64 -17.11 -3.29
N GLU A 268 -7.59 -17.66 -2.07
CA GLU A 268 -8.47 -17.25 -0.98
C GLU A 268 -8.36 -15.74 -0.68
N ASP A 269 -7.15 -15.18 -0.69
CA ASP A 269 -6.95 -13.73 -0.51
C ASP A 269 -7.68 -12.92 -1.60
N ARG A 270 -7.62 -13.40 -2.86
CA ARG A 270 -8.29 -12.76 -4.01
C ARG A 270 -9.80 -12.83 -3.87
N GLU A 271 -10.33 -13.99 -3.50
CA GLU A 271 -11.75 -14.22 -3.29
C GLU A 271 -12.28 -13.29 -2.18
N GLN A 272 -11.58 -13.20 -1.04
CA GLN A 272 -11.96 -12.31 0.06
C GLN A 272 -11.97 -10.83 -0.36
N LEU A 273 -10.99 -10.39 -1.16
CA LEU A 273 -10.96 -9.02 -1.66
C LEU A 273 -12.09 -8.75 -2.67
N LEU A 274 -12.39 -9.71 -3.55
CA LEU A 274 -13.49 -9.62 -4.50
C LEU A 274 -14.85 -9.65 -3.81
N ASP A 275 -15.03 -10.45 -2.77
CA ASP A 275 -16.24 -10.46 -1.94
C ASP A 275 -16.46 -9.09 -1.30
N ARG A 276 -15.41 -8.52 -0.70
CA ARG A 276 -15.44 -7.16 -0.15
C ARG A 276 -15.89 -6.15 -1.21
N PHE A 277 -15.25 -6.12 -2.37
CA PHE A 277 -15.59 -5.15 -3.42
C PHE A 277 -16.98 -5.38 -4.02
N SER A 278 -17.37 -6.63 -4.25
CA SER A 278 -18.70 -6.95 -4.78
C SER A 278 -19.81 -6.53 -3.82
N ALA A 279 -19.60 -6.66 -2.50
CA ALA A 279 -20.53 -6.17 -1.48
C ALA A 279 -20.73 -4.65 -1.56
N ILE A 280 -19.65 -3.88 -1.78
CA ILE A 280 -19.77 -2.43 -1.98
C ILE A 280 -20.53 -2.10 -3.27
N VAL A 281 -20.25 -2.80 -4.36
CA VAL A 281 -20.97 -2.57 -5.63
C VAL A 281 -22.46 -2.89 -5.48
N LYS A 282 -22.82 -3.98 -4.78
CA LYS A 282 -24.22 -4.32 -4.45
C LYS A 282 -24.87 -3.21 -3.62
N ALA A 283 -24.23 -2.78 -2.53
CA ALA A 283 -24.69 -1.66 -1.70
C ALA A 283 -24.97 -0.39 -2.54
N VAL A 284 -24.08 -0.06 -3.49
CA VAL A 284 -24.26 1.09 -4.41
C VAL A 284 -25.48 0.91 -5.31
N LYS A 285 -25.72 -0.30 -5.85
CA LYS A 285 -26.89 -0.59 -6.70
C LYS A 285 -28.19 -0.53 -5.90
N GLU A 286 -28.19 -1.07 -4.70
CA GLU A 286 -29.36 -1.13 -3.80
C GLU A 286 -29.65 0.20 -3.10
N GLY A 287 -28.69 1.13 -3.10
CA GLY A 287 -28.81 2.38 -2.34
C GLY A 287 -28.76 2.17 -0.83
N ASN A 288 -28.15 1.07 -0.38
CA ASN A 288 -28.01 0.70 1.02
C ASN A 288 -26.56 0.86 1.48
N PRO A 289 -26.15 2.05 1.95
CA PRO A 289 -24.75 2.30 2.27
C PRO A 289 -24.27 1.50 3.49
N PRO A 290 -23.04 0.93 3.48
CA PRO A 290 -22.48 0.18 4.61
C PRO A 290 -22.31 1.05 5.86
N LYS A 291 -22.17 0.46 7.06
CA LYS A 291 -21.85 1.23 8.28
C LYS A 291 -20.53 1.99 8.14
N LEU A 292 -20.45 3.16 8.76
CA LEU A 292 -19.21 3.92 8.87
C LEU A 292 -18.21 3.18 9.78
N ASP A 293 -17.05 2.86 9.23
CA ASP A 293 -15.93 2.32 10.00
C ASP A 293 -15.16 3.46 10.67
N ILE A 294 -15.33 3.58 11.99
CA ILE A 294 -14.75 4.64 12.83
C ILE A 294 -13.23 4.55 12.87
N ASP A 295 -12.67 3.34 12.89
CA ASP A 295 -11.22 3.14 12.98
C ASP A 295 -10.50 3.61 11.71
N LYS A 296 -11.24 3.73 10.61
CA LYS A 296 -10.75 4.25 9.31
C LYS A 296 -11.04 5.72 9.08
N TRP A 297 -11.62 6.43 10.04
CA TRP A 297 -12.05 7.81 9.88
C TRP A 297 -10.89 8.78 9.61
N VAL A 298 -9.76 8.63 10.30
CA VAL A 298 -8.63 9.57 10.24
C VAL A 298 -8.12 9.80 8.81
N PHE A 299 -8.08 8.75 7.99
CA PHE A 299 -7.58 8.79 6.61
C PHE A 299 -8.68 8.69 5.55
N ASN A 300 -9.95 8.82 5.95
CA ASN A 300 -11.09 8.82 5.05
C ASN A 300 -11.08 10.10 4.20
N ASN A 301 -11.12 9.98 2.87
CA ASN A 301 -11.09 11.11 1.94
C ASN A 301 -12.49 11.61 1.55
N TYR A 302 -13.53 11.02 2.11
CA TYR A 302 -14.93 11.28 1.82
C TYR A 302 -15.70 11.49 3.13
N LYS A 303 -15.08 12.11 4.15
CA LYS A 303 -15.70 12.41 5.45
C LYS A 303 -17.02 13.15 5.25
N HIS A 304 -17.04 14.23 4.48
CA HIS A 304 -18.25 15.02 4.27
C HIS A 304 -19.37 14.19 3.64
N ALA A 305 -19.07 13.46 2.57
CA ALA A 305 -20.01 12.60 1.88
C ALA A 305 -20.51 11.45 2.77
N CYS A 306 -19.61 10.85 3.57
CA CYS A 306 -19.97 9.85 4.57
C CYS A 306 -20.97 10.43 5.57
N ILE A 307 -20.71 11.61 6.14
CA ILE A 307 -21.60 12.26 7.11
C ILE A 307 -22.97 12.55 6.51
N ILE A 308 -23.05 13.16 5.33
CA ILE A 308 -24.33 13.44 4.66
C ILE A 308 -25.17 12.17 4.55
N SER A 309 -24.52 11.06 4.20
CA SER A 309 -25.23 9.80 3.98
C SER A 309 -25.74 9.14 5.26
N LEU A 310 -25.20 9.47 6.45
CA LEU A 310 -25.59 8.81 7.70
C LEU A 310 -27.09 8.98 7.97
N THR A 311 -27.72 7.96 8.53
CA THR A 311 -29.08 8.04 9.09
C THR A 311 -29.06 8.62 10.50
N ASP A 312 -30.21 9.08 11.00
CA ASP A 312 -30.31 9.58 12.38
C ASP A 312 -30.03 8.47 13.40
N GLY A 313 -30.39 7.22 13.07
CA GLY A 313 -30.04 6.04 13.86
C GLY A 313 -28.52 5.84 13.97
N GLU A 314 -27.79 5.91 12.85
CA GLU A 314 -26.33 5.82 12.85
C GLU A 314 -25.67 7.00 13.59
N VAL A 315 -26.22 8.21 13.49
CA VAL A 315 -25.74 9.37 14.27
C VAL A 315 -25.92 9.12 15.76
N LYS A 316 -27.07 8.59 16.18
CA LYS A 316 -27.32 8.22 17.57
C LYS A 316 -26.34 7.15 18.05
N GLU A 317 -26.12 6.07 17.28
CA GLU A 317 -25.14 5.03 17.61
C GLU A 317 -23.73 5.62 17.84
N ILE A 318 -23.32 6.62 17.03
CA ILE A 318 -22.02 7.30 17.19
C ILE A 318 -21.97 8.15 18.47
N ARG A 319 -23.05 8.85 18.82
CA ARG A 319 -23.16 9.61 20.07
C ARG A 319 -23.11 8.68 21.29
N ASP A 320 -23.88 7.59 21.26
CA ASP A 320 -23.90 6.58 22.34
C ASP A 320 -22.49 5.99 22.53
N MET A 321 -21.79 5.63 21.44
CA MET A 321 -20.39 5.16 21.50
C MET A 321 -19.43 6.19 22.09
N TYR A 322 -19.62 7.49 21.81
CA TYR A 322 -18.81 8.55 22.41
C TYR A 322 -19.04 8.66 23.92
N GLU A 323 -20.30 8.65 24.36
CA GLU A 323 -20.67 8.72 25.78
C GLU A 323 -20.16 7.51 26.56
N GLU A 324 -20.33 6.30 26.03
CA GLU A 324 -19.79 5.07 26.63
C GLU A 324 -18.26 5.12 26.75
N THR A 325 -17.57 5.60 25.71
CA THR A 325 -16.11 5.74 25.71
C THR A 325 -15.65 6.79 26.73
N MET A 326 -16.35 7.93 26.83
CA MET A 326 -16.10 8.98 27.83
C MET A 326 -16.30 8.47 29.26
N PHE A 327 -17.38 7.73 29.50
CA PHE A 327 -17.68 7.17 30.82
C PHE A 327 -16.67 6.08 31.21
N GLY A 328 -16.20 5.27 30.26
CA GLY A 328 -15.12 4.32 30.48
C GLY A 328 -13.81 4.99 30.90
N LEU A 329 -13.52 6.18 30.38
CA LEU A 329 -12.33 6.96 30.77
C LEU A 329 -12.42 7.48 32.20
N SER A 330 -13.57 8.00 32.62
CA SER A 330 -13.73 8.59 33.95
C SER A 330 -13.60 7.56 35.08
N LYS A 331 -13.82 6.28 34.79
CA LYS A 331 -13.67 5.16 35.73
C LYS A 331 -12.28 4.52 35.76
N SER A 332 -11.40 4.83 34.80
CA SER A 332 -10.11 4.16 34.68
C SER A 332 -8.98 4.97 35.31
N SER A 333 -8.24 4.36 36.25
CA SER A 333 -7.02 4.94 36.82
C SER A 333 -5.83 4.96 35.84
N LYS A 334 -5.89 4.18 34.75
CA LYS A 334 -4.90 4.15 33.67
C LYS A 334 -5.59 4.15 32.32
N VAL A 335 -5.64 5.31 31.68
CA VAL A 335 -6.19 5.47 30.34
C VAL A 335 -5.22 4.92 29.29
N SER A 336 -5.65 3.91 28.54
CA SER A 336 -4.87 3.38 27.42
C SER A 336 -4.80 4.37 26.26
N ARG A 337 -3.69 4.37 25.51
CA ARG A 337 -3.51 5.21 24.32
C ARG A 337 -4.61 4.96 23.27
N GLY A 338 -4.98 3.70 23.05
CA GLY A 338 -6.01 3.33 22.09
C GLY A 338 -7.38 3.93 22.41
N LEU A 339 -7.74 3.99 23.69
CA LEU A 339 -9.02 4.54 24.11
C LEU A 339 -9.06 6.08 23.96
N LYS A 340 -7.93 6.77 24.18
CA LYS A 340 -7.80 8.20 23.85
C LYS A 340 -7.97 8.46 22.36
N THR A 341 -7.28 7.69 21.52
CA THR A 341 -7.37 7.83 20.06
C THR A 341 -8.78 7.55 19.55
N LYS A 342 -9.47 6.53 20.10
CA LYS A 342 -10.88 6.25 19.77
C LYS A 342 -11.78 7.43 20.15
N LEU A 343 -11.61 7.98 21.35
CA LEU A 343 -12.37 9.15 21.80
C LEU A 343 -12.15 10.36 20.88
N GLU A 344 -10.90 10.69 20.57
CA GLU A 344 -10.54 11.80 19.68
C GLU A 344 -11.16 11.62 18.29
N THR A 345 -11.19 10.38 17.79
CA THR A 345 -11.79 10.04 16.51
C THR A 345 -13.31 10.23 16.54
N LEU A 346 -14.00 9.73 17.57
CA LEU A 346 -15.43 9.92 17.74
C LEU A 346 -15.79 11.41 17.88
N ARG A 347 -14.99 12.17 18.63
CA ARG A 347 -15.15 13.62 18.75
C ARG A 347 -15.01 14.31 17.39
N ASP A 348 -14.02 13.93 16.58
CA ASP A 348 -13.85 14.48 15.23
C ASP A 348 -15.05 14.16 14.33
N ILE A 349 -15.58 12.94 14.40
CA ILE A 349 -16.80 12.53 13.67
C ILE A 349 -17.99 13.40 14.09
N LEU A 350 -18.25 13.53 15.39
CA LEU A 350 -19.38 14.31 15.91
C LEU A 350 -19.26 15.79 15.50
N LYS A 351 -18.07 16.37 15.57
CA LYS A 351 -17.82 17.73 15.07
C LYS A 351 -18.21 17.87 13.60
N HIS A 352 -17.82 16.92 12.74
CA HIS A 352 -18.22 16.93 11.33
C HIS A 352 -19.73 16.72 11.14
N ILE A 353 -20.38 15.89 11.96
CA ILE A 353 -21.85 15.72 11.95
C ILE A 353 -22.53 17.05 12.23
N ASP A 354 -22.09 17.75 13.27
CA ASP A 354 -22.68 19.00 13.71
C ASP A 354 -22.48 20.12 12.67
N GLU A 355 -21.28 20.22 12.07
CA GLU A 355 -20.97 21.15 10.97
C GLU A 355 -21.83 20.93 9.72
N VAL A 356 -22.14 19.67 9.38
CA VAL A 356 -22.81 19.31 8.12
C VAL A 356 -24.33 19.21 8.27
N LYS A 357 -24.83 18.75 9.43
CA LYS A 357 -26.24 18.47 9.67
C LYS A 357 -26.93 19.46 10.62
N GLY A 358 -26.19 20.40 11.21
CA GLY A 358 -26.77 21.46 12.05
C GLY A 358 -27.17 21.02 13.46
N GLY A 359 -26.55 19.97 14.00
CA GLY A 359 -26.72 19.58 15.41
C GLY A 359 -25.91 20.50 16.31
N GLY A 360 -26.55 21.17 17.28
CA GLY A 360 -25.83 21.95 18.29
C GLY A 360 -24.95 21.05 19.17
N LEU A 361 -23.75 21.52 19.51
CA LEU A 361 -22.83 20.80 20.39
C LEU A 361 -23.41 20.74 21.82
N PRO A 362 -23.47 19.57 22.48
CA PRO A 362 -23.87 19.49 23.89
C PRO A 362 -22.86 20.07 24.90
N TRP A 363 -21.70 20.57 24.47
CA TRP A 363 -20.59 20.97 25.35
C TRP A 363 -20.24 22.46 25.30
N GLU A 364 -21.12 23.30 24.74
CA GLU A 364 -21.04 24.77 24.86
C GLU A 364 -21.81 25.33 26.07
N SER A 365 -22.19 24.49 27.03
CA SER A 365 -22.76 24.89 28.33
C SER A 365 -21.90 24.47 29.51
#